data_AF-A0A7G5XBX8-F1
#
_entry.id   AF-A0A7G5XBX8-F1
#
_cell.length_a   1.000
_cell.length_b   1.000
_cell.length_c   1.000
_cell.angle_alpha   90.00
_cell.angle_beta   90.00
_cell.angle_gamma   90.00
#
_symmetry.space_group_name_H-M   'P 1'
#
loop_
_entity.id
_entity.type
_entity.pdbx_description
1 polymer ?
#
loop_
_entity_poly.entity_id
_entity_poly.type
_entity_poly.pdbx_seq_one_letter_code
_entity_poly.pdbx_strand_id
1 'polypeptide(L)'
;MFLTILLALATGYLAKLFFDKYRSRTGINETEELQLELETLQNKFSSEILRKEEAELMLQDELKAAEKRHMELQVQYAKALTHIEQLRQGNVIEGEDVETEAGQQILQNLQDKIARQERSLLELEQQLRNTEQEKLHVNEAYEQLRESNSSKELLVEQFNHDKLKFEEQLQEQLAEAEKLKEQFGVELSEARLQVEQLQQQVLLAKTTEREQALEEEIERLKQQLNNIAATNNINEDILVQKAGITATRIHATQVAEKVEEFRDHLTAILRDTYSYEQLLASNERLNENIARLQQEKRMVEEDIVELQHIAKEKQQLEEQFQLVNSSLEQKENTWKEKLQAFESSLTLMSKQVHEKEQTIAEFIREKDELSLQIELLQHKLSEREQLSKEMILAMKDIETRFAHFNHATAEAAVVNGEGEMQYR
;
A
#
# COMPACT_ATOMS: atom_id res chain seq x y z
N MET A 1 -12.32 24.40 32.81
CA MET A 1 -12.75 25.32 31.67
C MET A 1 -11.57 25.59 30.72
N PHE A 2 -10.33 25.15 31.02
CA PHE A 2 -9.05 25.16 30.30
C PHE A 2 -8.76 23.78 29.70
N LEU A 3 -9.53 22.77 30.01
CA LEU A 3 -9.38 21.40 29.48
C LEU A 3 -10.42 21.15 28.39
N THR A 4 -11.38 22.02 28.28
CA THR A 4 -12.45 21.91 27.26
C THR A 4 -12.11 22.79 26.05
N ILE A 5 -11.21 23.75 26.24
CA ILE A 5 -10.78 24.62 25.13
C ILE A 5 -9.53 24.02 24.47
N LEU A 6 -8.82 23.17 25.21
CA LEU A 6 -7.64 22.48 24.67
C LEU A 6 -8.06 21.17 23.97
N LEU A 7 -9.25 20.67 24.32
CA LEU A 7 -9.82 19.44 23.71
C LEU A 7 -10.67 19.82 22.48
N ALA A 8 -11.09 21.09 22.37
CA ALA A 8 -11.85 21.62 21.22
C ALA A 8 -10.88 22.15 20.15
N LEU A 9 -9.64 22.42 20.59
CA LEU A 9 -8.62 22.87 19.64
C LEU A 9 -7.80 21.68 19.11
N ALA A 10 -7.87 20.55 19.87
CA ALA A 10 -7.20 19.30 19.48
C ALA A 10 -8.13 18.44 18.61
N THR A 11 -9.48 18.68 18.76
CA THR A 11 -10.52 17.96 17.98
C THR A 11 -10.81 18.72 16.68
N GLY A 12 -10.48 20.03 16.59
CA GLY A 12 -10.52 20.85 15.35
C GLY A 12 -9.25 20.62 14.50
N TYR A 13 -8.27 20.03 15.05
CA TYR A 13 -6.94 19.79 14.45
C TYR A 13 -6.82 18.33 13.97
N LEU A 14 -7.64 17.45 14.54
CA LEU A 14 -7.64 16.04 14.11
C LEU A 14 -8.72 15.80 13.06
N ALA A 15 -9.74 16.70 12.96
CA ALA A 15 -10.80 16.76 11.94
C ALA A 15 -10.28 17.43 10.66
N LYS A 16 -9.18 18.15 10.77
CA LYS A 16 -8.51 18.77 9.59
C LYS A 16 -7.44 17.83 9.01
N LEU A 17 -6.90 16.95 9.79
CA LEU A 17 -5.89 15.96 9.36
C LEU A 17 -6.56 14.73 8.73
N PHE A 18 -7.84 14.53 9.13
CA PHE A 18 -8.59 13.36 8.61
C PHE A 18 -9.38 13.76 7.36
N PHE A 19 -9.63 15.07 7.16
CA PHE A 19 -10.28 15.57 5.94
C PHE A 19 -9.24 15.86 4.85
N ASP A 20 -7.98 15.90 5.19
CA ASP A 20 -6.80 16.10 4.31
C ASP A 20 -6.30 14.76 3.75
N LYS A 21 -6.77 13.61 4.38
CA LYS A 21 -6.35 12.27 3.92
C LYS A 21 -7.47 11.60 3.11
N TYR A 22 -8.75 12.16 3.24
CA TYR A 22 -9.89 11.62 2.47
C TYR A 22 -10.11 12.46 1.21
N ARG A 23 -9.33 13.47 1.07
CA ARG A 23 -9.55 14.35 -0.12
C ARG A 23 -8.35 14.25 -1.06
N SER A 24 -7.27 13.42 -0.81
CA SER A 24 -6.11 13.14 -1.68
C SER A 24 -6.47 12.10 -2.75
N ARG A 25 -7.85 11.87 -3.00
CA ARG A 25 -8.24 11.10 -4.20
C ARG A 25 -8.91 12.03 -5.22
N THR A 26 -8.67 13.40 -5.12
CA THR A 26 -9.18 14.24 -6.23
C THR A 26 -8.32 15.50 -6.33
N GLY A 27 -7.08 15.48 -6.86
CA GLY A 27 -6.54 16.25 -8.01
C GLY A 27 -6.31 17.72 -7.65
N ILE A 28 -5.06 18.17 -7.31
CA ILE A 28 -4.13 19.25 -7.73
C ILE A 28 -4.78 20.61 -7.49
N ASN A 29 -5.99 20.73 -6.69
CA ASN A 29 -6.58 22.06 -6.42
C ASN A 29 -6.66 22.30 -4.90
N GLU A 30 -5.97 21.54 -4.00
CA GLU A 30 -6.21 21.53 -2.54
C GLU A 30 -4.99 22.12 -1.81
N THR A 31 -3.86 22.29 -2.41
CA THR A 31 -2.73 23.02 -1.78
C THR A 31 -2.95 24.53 -1.87
N GLU A 32 -3.76 24.95 -2.87
CA GLU A 32 -4.10 26.38 -3.00
C GLU A 32 -5.26 26.76 -2.06
N GLU A 33 -6.15 25.73 -1.72
CA GLU A 33 -7.30 25.96 -0.82
C GLU A 33 -6.87 25.92 0.66
N LEU A 34 -5.89 25.17 1.04
CA LEU A 34 -5.33 25.14 2.41
C LEU A 34 -4.41 26.34 2.64
N GLN A 35 -3.75 26.74 1.60
CA GLN A 35 -2.94 27.98 1.69
C GLN A 35 -3.85 29.22 1.77
N LEU A 36 -4.99 29.09 1.10
CA LEU A 36 -5.97 30.20 1.15
C LEU A 36 -6.69 30.22 2.51
N GLU A 37 -6.88 29.04 3.14
CA GLU A 37 -7.55 28.97 4.45
C GLU A 37 -6.57 29.38 5.57
N LEU A 38 -5.34 29.12 5.39
CA LEU A 38 -4.31 29.55 6.37
C LEU A 38 -4.07 31.06 6.24
N GLU A 39 -4.17 31.48 4.99
CA GLU A 39 -4.02 32.94 4.78
C GLU A 39 -5.25 33.70 5.31
N THR A 40 -6.36 33.02 5.20
CA THR A 40 -7.61 33.63 5.74
C THR A 40 -7.59 33.62 7.28
N LEU A 41 -7.10 32.61 7.86
CA LEU A 41 -7.02 32.53 9.34
C LEU A 41 -5.93 33.46 9.87
N GLN A 42 -4.87 33.57 9.13
CA GLN A 42 -3.82 34.54 9.51
C GLN A 42 -4.35 35.97 9.39
N ASN A 43 -5.13 36.16 8.39
CA ASN A 43 -5.72 37.50 8.21
C ASN A 43 -6.79 37.78 9.28
N LYS A 44 -7.44 36.79 9.70
CA LYS A 44 -8.46 36.98 10.74
C LYS A 44 -7.81 37.22 12.11
N PHE A 45 -6.67 36.57 12.32
CA PHE A 45 -5.98 36.79 13.60
C PHE A 45 -5.30 38.17 13.60
N SER A 46 -4.83 38.48 12.46
CA SER A 46 -4.20 39.81 12.37
C SER A 46 -5.25 40.92 12.51
N SER A 47 -6.36 40.68 11.95
CA SER A 47 -7.45 41.68 12.08
C SER A 47 -7.99 41.74 13.52
N GLU A 48 -8.04 40.65 14.15
CA GLU A 48 -8.50 40.65 15.56
C GLU A 48 -7.46 41.32 16.47
N ILE A 49 -6.20 41.15 16.18
CA ILE A 49 -5.17 41.83 16.99
C ILE A 49 -5.25 43.34 16.76
N LEU A 50 -5.49 43.69 15.54
CA LEU A 50 -5.61 45.13 15.26
C LEU A 50 -6.86 45.73 15.92
N ARG A 51 -7.95 45.03 15.85
CA ARG A 51 -9.17 45.50 16.53
C ARG A 51 -8.96 45.66 18.04
N LYS A 52 -8.26 44.77 18.56
CA LYS A 52 -8.02 44.86 20.02
C LYS A 52 -7.03 45.97 20.34
N GLU A 53 -6.08 46.17 19.43
CA GLU A 53 -5.16 47.32 19.60
C GLU A 53 -5.92 48.65 19.49
N GLU A 54 -6.86 48.68 18.59
CA GLU A 54 -7.67 49.90 18.47
C GLU A 54 -8.55 50.11 19.70
N ALA A 55 -9.17 49.06 20.26
CA ALA A 55 -9.96 49.16 21.50
C ALA A 55 -9.11 49.63 22.68
N GLU A 56 -7.83 49.17 22.72
CA GLU A 56 -6.92 49.62 23.79
C GLU A 56 -6.61 51.11 23.65
N LEU A 57 -6.39 51.50 22.44
CA LEU A 57 -6.09 52.93 22.23
C LEU A 57 -7.28 53.80 22.61
N MET A 58 -8.45 53.35 22.26
CA MET A 58 -9.66 54.11 22.64
C MET A 58 -9.82 54.18 24.17
N LEU A 59 -9.55 53.11 24.82
CA LEU A 59 -9.65 53.11 26.29
C LEU A 59 -8.56 53.98 26.92
N GLN A 60 -7.40 53.96 26.29
CA GLN A 60 -6.33 54.84 26.79
C GLN A 60 -6.72 56.31 26.62
N ASP A 61 -7.31 56.63 25.49
CA ASP A 61 -7.74 58.03 25.26
C ASP A 61 -8.85 58.42 26.24
N GLU A 62 -9.78 57.49 26.46
CA GLU A 62 -10.87 57.75 27.43
C GLU A 62 -10.32 57.89 28.86
N LEU A 63 -9.29 57.17 29.15
CA LEU A 63 -8.67 57.29 30.49
C LEU A 63 -7.96 58.64 30.63
N LYS A 64 -7.29 59.04 29.59
CA LYS A 64 -6.60 60.34 29.66
C LYS A 64 -7.62 61.49 29.78
N ALA A 65 -8.70 61.40 29.05
CA ALA A 65 -9.76 62.42 29.15
C ALA A 65 -10.40 62.44 30.55
N ALA A 66 -10.65 61.27 31.05
CA ALA A 66 -11.23 61.18 32.41
C ALA A 66 -10.24 61.70 33.47
N GLU A 67 -8.90 61.50 33.32
CA GLU A 67 -7.89 62.03 34.27
C GLU A 67 -7.86 63.57 34.21
N LYS A 68 -7.97 64.02 33.01
CA LYS A 68 -7.99 65.49 32.87
C LYS A 68 -9.21 66.09 33.58
N ARG A 69 -10.42 65.45 33.36
CA ARG A 69 -11.64 65.94 34.04
C ARG A 69 -11.49 65.86 35.56
N HIS A 70 -10.89 64.77 36.02
CA HIS A 70 -10.66 64.63 37.48
C HIS A 70 -9.72 65.73 37.98
N MET A 71 -8.68 66.04 37.26
CA MET A 71 -7.74 67.09 37.70
C MET A 71 -8.45 68.45 37.75
N GLU A 72 -9.27 68.77 36.77
CA GLU A 72 -10.01 70.04 36.74
C GLU A 72 -10.98 70.15 37.93
N LEU A 73 -11.65 69.02 38.23
CA LEU A 73 -12.57 69.04 39.40
C LEU A 73 -11.80 69.25 40.71
N GLN A 74 -10.58 68.70 40.79
CA GLN A 74 -9.77 68.90 42.01
C GLN A 74 -9.35 70.37 42.14
N VAL A 75 -9.02 70.96 41.00
CA VAL A 75 -8.63 72.38 41.03
C VAL A 75 -9.84 73.23 41.46
N GLN A 76 -11.05 72.93 40.92
CA GLN A 76 -12.28 73.67 41.31
C GLN A 76 -12.58 73.48 42.81
N TYR A 77 -12.41 72.24 43.21
CA TYR A 77 -12.60 72.00 44.66
C TYR A 77 -11.62 72.84 45.48
N ALA A 78 -10.32 72.94 45.07
CA ALA A 78 -9.32 73.73 45.82
C ALA A 78 -9.68 75.21 45.79
N LYS A 79 -10.13 75.72 44.60
CA LYS A 79 -10.54 77.13 44.49
C LYS A 79 -11.75 77.44 45.38
N ALA A 80 -12.73 76.52 45.37
CA ALA A 80 -13.92 76.69 46.23
C ALA A 80 -13.53 76.68 47.72
N LEU A 81 -12.56 75.87 48.10
CA LEU A 81 -12.10 75.83 49.52
C LEU A 81 -11.43 77.15 49.90
N THR A 82 -10.59 77.68 48.99
CA THR A 82 -9.89 78.97 49.29
C THR A 82 -10.92 80.11 49.39
N HIS A 83 -11.91 80.15 48.46
CA HIS A 83 -12.96 81.18 48.51
C HIS A 83 -13.79 81.10 49.79
N ILE A 84 -14.14 79.91 50.19
CA ILE A 84 -14.90 79.74 51.46
C ILE A 84 -14.03 80.18 52.63
N GLU A 85 -12.75 79.91 52.62
CA GLU A 85 -11.85 80.33 53.71
C GLU A 85 -11.69 81.86 53.72
N GLN A 86 -11.61 82.51 52.53
CA GLN A 86 -11.52 83.99 52.42
C GLN A 86 -12.82 84.64 52.91
N LEU A 87 -13.98 84.03 52.58
CA LEU A 87 -15.28 84.53 53.09
C LEU A 87 -15.38 84.35 54.62
N ARG A 88 -14.72 83.37 55.16
CA ARG A 88 -14.70 83.14 56.62
C ARG A 88 -13.79 84.15 57.31
N GLN A 89 -12.71 84.61 56.68
CA GLN A 89 -11.73 85.55 57.28
C GLN A 89 -12.17 86.99 57.02
N GLY A 90 -13.09 87.35 56.01
CA GLY A 90 -13.55 88.69 55.57
C GLY A 90 -14.93 89.01 56.17
N ASN A 91 -15.75 88.20 56.96
CA ASN A 91 -17.08 88.45 57.56
C ASN A 91 -17.01 88.27 59.08
N VAL A 92 -16.10 89.07 59.84
CA VAL A 92 -16.26 89.36 61.28
C VAL A 92 -17.29 90.49 61.44
N ILE A 93 -18.54 90.54 60.72
CA ILE A 93 -19.58 91.40 61.32
C ILE A 93 -20.94 90.73 61.13
N GLU A 94 -21.44 89.99 62.17
CA GLU A 94 -22.74 89.76 62.85
C GLU A 94 -23.90 89.68 61.84
N GLY A 95 -24.17 88.38 61.39
CA GLY A 95 -25.55 87.86 61.23
C GLY A 95 -25.81 87.44 59.77
N GLU A 96 -25.31 86.18 59.34
CA GLU A 96 -26.16 85.34 58.46
C GLU A 96 -25.39 84.07 58.08
N ASP A 97 -25.35 83.03 58.82
CA ASP A 97 -25.12 81.58 58.80
C ASP A 97 -25.66 80.94 57.51
N VAL A 98 -26.23 81.67 56.47
CA VAL A 98 -26.87 81.05 55.29
C VAL A 98 -25.86 81.04 54.13
N GLU A 99 -24.67 81.85 54.23
CA GLU A 99 -23.65 81.87 53.15
C GLU A 99 -22.55 80.84 53.41
N THR A 100 -22.51 80.25 54.64
CA THR A 100 -21.55 79.16 54.97
C THR A 100 -22.18 77.80 54.71
N GLU A 101 -23.54 77.66 54.75
CA GLU A 101 -24.24 76.39 54.46
C GLU A 101 -24.29 76.14 52.94
N ALA A 102 -24.51 77.23 52.15
CA ALA A 102 -24.49 77.09 50.68
C ALA A 102 -23.08 76.74 50.18
N GLY A 103 -22.01 77.27 50.79
CA GLY A 103 -20.60 76.93 50.50
C GLY A 103 -20.25 75.49 50.90
N GLN A 104 -20.84 75.02 51.98
CA GLN A 104 -20.61 73.62 52.42
C GLN A 104 -21.37 72.63 51.51
N GLN A 105 -22.52 73.04 51.00
CA GLN A 105 -23.27 72.19 50.06
C GLN A 105 -22.53 72.09 48.71
N ILE A 106 -21.86 73.17 48.25
CA ILE A 106 -21.08 73.16 46.99
C ILE A 106 -19.84 72.28 47.16
N LEU A 107 -19.25 72.25 48.34
CA LEU A 107 -18.07 71.40 48.58
C LEU A 107 -18.47 69.92 48.64
N GLN A 108 -19.63 69.71 49.25
CA GLN A 108 -20.09 68.31 49.32
C GLN A 108 -20.45 67.79 47.92
N ASN A 109 -21.05 68.62 47.06
CA ASN A 109 -21.37 68.19 45.68
C ASN A 109 -20.10 67.95 44.87
N LEU A 110 -19.05 68.82 45.05
CA LEU A 110 -17.78 68.62 44.33
C LEU A 110 -17.04 67.38 44.84
N GLN A 111 -17.21 67.12 46.14
CA GLN A 111 -16.59 65.90 46.70
C GLN A 111 -17.29 64.64 46.17
N ASP A 112 -18.63 64.76 46.08
CA ASP A 112 -19.35 63.60 45.54
C ASP A 112 -19.01 63.39 44.06
N LYS A 113 -18.78 64.49 43.32
CA LYS A 113 -18.43 64.35 41.89
C LYS A 113 -17.00 63.80 41.75
N ILE A 114 -16.08 64.26 42.60
CA ILE A 114 -14.69 63.73 42.58
C ILE A 114 -14.69 62.24 42.94
N ALA A 115 -15.57 61.87 43.92
CA ALA A 115 -15.61 60.44 44.31
C ALA A 115 -16.19 59.60 43.17
N ARG A 116 -17.15 60.09 42.46
CA ARG A 116 -17.74 59.34 41.33
C ARG A 116 -16.74 59.22 40.17
N GLN A 117 -16.04 60.36 39.94
CA GLN A 117 -15.03 60.30 38.87
C GLN A 117 -13.87 59.36 39.22
N GLU A 118 -13.48 59.23 40.49
CA GLU A 118 -12.43 58.29 40.92
C GLU A 118 -12.87 56.83 40.74
N ARG A 119 -14.13 56.60 41.01
CA ARG A 119 -14.64 55.22 40.80
C ARG A 119 -14.67 54.89 39.30
N SER A 120 -15.03 55.82 38.49
CA SER A 120 -15.06 55.59 37.03
C SER A 120 -13.64 55.38 36.49
N LEU A 121 -12.66 56.12 36.99
CA LEU A 121 -11.26 55.93 36.56
C LEU A 121 -10.72 54.56 36.97
N LEU A 122 -11.12 54.18 38.14
CA LEU A 122 -10.64 52.85 38.58
C LEU A 122 -11.25 51.75 37.72
N GLU A 123 -12.50 51.90 37.34
CA GLU A 123 -13.15 50.87 36.49
C GLU A 123 -12.51 50.83 35.10
N LEU A 124 -12.18 51.97 34.58
CA LEU A 124 -11.56 52.00 33.23
C LEU A 124 -10.15 51.42 33.28
N GLU A 125 -9.43 51.72 34.39
CA GLU A 125 -8.08 51.13 34.54
C GLU A 125 -8.15 49.60 34.65
N GLN A 126 -9.13 49.20 35.39
CA GLN A 126 -9.28 47.73 35.50
C GLN A 126 -9.64 47.12 34.14
N GLN A 127 -10.48 47.74 33.39
CA GLN A 127 -10.85 47.21 32.06
C GLN A 127 -9.64 47.22 31.12
N LEU A 128 -8.83 48.25 31.20
CA LEU A 128 -7.60 48.28 30.38
C LEU A 128 -6.65 47.14 30.76
N ARG A 129 -6.53 46.90 32.01
CA ARG A 129 -5.64 45.79 32.43
C ARG A 129 -6.18 44.44 31.93
N ASN A 130 -7.48 44.29 32.00
CA ASN A 130 -8.05 43.00 31.52
C ASN A 130 -7.87 42.84 30.01
N THR A 131 -8.02 43.91 29.31
CA THR A 131 -7.86 43.82 27.84
C THR A 131 -6.38 43.56 27.48
N GLU A 132 -5.47 44.13 28.22
CA GLU A 132 -4.03 43.86 27.98
C GLU A 132 -3.68 42.39 28.28
N GLN A 133 -4.25 41.92 29.33
CA GLN A 133 -4.00 40.50 29.64
C GLN A 133 -4.57 39.58 28.56
N GLU A 134 -5.72 39.92 28.09
CA GLU A 134 -6.33 39.09 27.03
C GLU A 134 -5.50 39.17 25.74
N LYS A 135 -4.94 40.29 25.47
CA LYS A 135 -4.04 40.40 24.30
C LYS A 135 -2.81 39.49 24.46
N LEU A 136 -2.32 39.54 25.59
CA LEU A 136 -1.13 38.68 25.81
C LEU A 136 -1.49 37.20 25.61
N HIS A 137 -2.62 36.83 26.08
CA HIS A 137 -3.02 35.42 25.93
C HIS A 137 -3.21 35.06 24.45
N VAL A 138 -3.85 35.97 23.73
CA VAL A 138 -4.08 35.69 22.30
C VAL A 138 -2.73 35.65 21.57
N ASN A 139 -1.81 36.47 21.94
CA ASN A 139 -0.47 36.44 21.32
C ASN A 139 0.28 35.14 21.64
N GLU A 140 0.19 34.71 22.84
CA GLU A 140 0.84 33.43 23.18
C GLU A 140 0.21 32.26 22.43
N ALA A 141 -1.09 32.29 22.33
CA ALA A 141 -1.78 31.21 21.58
C ALA A 141 -1.37 31.25 20.10
N TYR A 142 -1.23 32.42 19.61
CA TYR A 142 -0.79 32.55 18.20
C TYR A 142 0.62 31.98 18.02
N GLU A 143 1.50 32.28 18.87
CA GLU A 143 2.88 31.76 18.74
C GLU A 143 2.94 30.24 18.88
N GLN A 144 2.13 29.72 19.75
CA GLN A 144 2.09 28.25 19.90
C GLN A 144 1.54 27.59 18.63
N LEU A 145 0.57 28.22 18.11
CA LEU A 145 0.01 27.65 16.86
C LEU A 145 1.03 27.77 15.71
N ARG A 146 1.74 28.85 15.70
CA ARG A 146 2.77 29.02 14.66
C ARG A 146 3.86 27.95 14.79
N GLU A 147 4.30 27.72 15.94
CA GLU A 147 5.33 26.66 16.14
C GLU A 147 4.78 25.28 15.80
N SER A 148 3.60 24.99 16.25
CA SER A 148 2.99 23.67 15.92
C SER A 148 2.82 23.52 14.40
N ASN A 149 2.49 24.60 13.73
CA ASN A 149 2.34 24.51 12.26
C ASN A 149 3.70 24.29 11.59
N SER A 150 4.66 24.96 12.05
CA SER A 150 6.01 24.73 11.50
C SER A 150 6.46 23.28 11.68
N SER A 151 6.21 22.73 12.82
CA SER A 151 6.56 21.31 13.06
C SER A 151 5.76 20.37 12.13
N LYS A 152 4.58 20.67 11.91
CA LYS A 152 3.76 19.81 11.02
C LYS A 152 4.23 19.95 9.56
N GLU A 153 4.59 21.12 9.20
CA GLU A 153 5.14 21.29 7.83
C GLU A 153 6.39 20.42 7.63
N LEU A 154 7.18 20.36 8.62
CA LEU A 154 8.37 19.50 8.51
C LEU A 154 7.98 18.02 8.42
N LEU A 155 6.99 17.63 9.13
CA LEU A 155 6.55 16.23 9.09
C LEU A 155 5.94 15.88 7.72
N VAL A 156 5.25 16.84 7.18
CA VAL A 156 4.64 16.58 5.86
C VAL A 156 5.75 16.48 4.80
N GLU A 157 6.70 17.32 4.94
CA GLU A 157 7.82 17.21 3.98
C GLU A 157 8.56 15.88 4.12
N GLN A 158 8.69 15.44 5.31
CA GLN A 158 9.33 14.13 5.50
C GLN A 158 8.45 12.99 4.96
N PHE A 159 7.23 13.09 5.21
CA PHE A 159 6.32 12.05 4.69
C PHE A 159 6.35 12.06 3.15
N ASN A 160 6.30 13.24 2.56
CA ASN A 160 6.32 13.28 1.09
C ASN A 160 7.64 12.72 0.54
N HIS A 161 8.66 13.03 1.22
CA HIS A 161 9.95 12.46 0.80
C HIS A 161 9.94 10.93 0.91
N ASP A 162 9.45 10.39 1.98
CA ASP A 162 9.40 8.93 2.15
C ASP A 162 8.46 8.29 1.13
N LYS A 163 7.38 8.93 0.89
CA LYS A 163 6.45 8.39 -0.11
C LYS A 163 7.12 8.33 -1.49
N LEU A 164 7.79 9.39 -1.85
CA LEU A 164 8.46 9.38 -3.16
C LEU A 164 9.51 8.26 -3.23
N LYS A 165 10.22 8.11 -2.20
CA LYS A 165 11.21 7.01 -2.19
C LYS A 165 10.53 5.65 -2.33
N PHE A 166 9.47 5.55 -1.63
CA PHE A 166 8.75 4.26 -1.71
C PHE A 166 8.22 4.04 -3.13
N GLU A 167 7.69 5.07 -3.73
CA GLU A 167 7.16 4.91 -5.10
C GLU A 167 8.29 4.58 -6.08
N GLU A 168 9.39 5.20 -5.83
CA GLU A 168 10.53 4.87 -6.72
C GLU A 168 10.96 3.41 -6.56
N GLN A 169 10.95 2.91 -5.35
CA GLN A 169 11.31 1.49 -5.14
C GLN A 169 10.29 0.55 -5.80
N LEU A 170 9.08 0.91 -5.72
CA LEU A 170 8.05 0.04 -6.34
C LEU A 170 8.19 0.06 -7.86
N GLN A 171 8.48 1.21 -8.38
CA GLN A 171 8.64 1.26 -9.85
C GLN A 171 9.85 0.43 -10.29
N GLU A 172 10.86 0.48 -9.47
CA GLU A 172 12.03 -0.35 -9.81
C GLU A 172 11.71 -1.85 -9.75
N GLN A 173 10.98 -2.22 -8.75
CA GLN A 173 10.64 -3.65 -8.65
C GLN A 173 9.72 -4.07 -9.81
N LEU A 174 8.85 -3.16 -10.22
CA LEU A 174 7.96 -3.52 -11.35
C LEU A 174 8.77 -3.61 -12.65
N ALA A 175 9.70 -2.72 -12.76
CA ALA A 175 10.55 -2.80 -13.96
C ALA A 175 11.36 -4.11 -13.98
N GLU A 176 11.85 -4.50 -12.82
CA GLU A 176 12.60 -5.77 -12.76
C GLU A 176 11.68 -6.97 -13.06
N ALA A 177 10.52 -6.91 -12.55
CA ALA A 177 9.58 -8.02 -12.82
C ALA A 177 9.24 -8.09 -14.32
N GLU A 178 9.12 -6.93 -14.96
CA GLU A 178 8.80 -6.94 -16.41
C GLU A 178 10.00 -7.48 -17.22
N LYS A 179 11.16 -7.11 -16.79
CA LYS A 179 12.34 -7.67 -17.46
C LYS A 179 12.41 -9.20 -17.33
N LEU A 180 12.10 -9.62 -16.14
CA LEU A 180 12.13 -11.09 -15.94
C LEU A 180 11.03 -11.78 -16.74
N LYS A 181 9.90 -11.18 -16.82
CA LYS A 181 8.80 -11.76 -17.62
C LYS A 181 9.21 -11.83 -19.10
N GLU A 182 9.83 -10.78 -19.56
CA GLU A 182 10.28 -10.81 -20.97
C GLU A 182 11.33 -11.90 -21.20
N GLN A 183 12.23 -12.03 -20.25
CA GLN A 183 13.24 -13.09 -20.38
C GLN A 183 12.60 -14.49 -20.38
N PHE A 184 11.63 -14.67 -19.51
CA PHE A 184 10.98 -16.00 -19.47
C PHE A 184 10.16 -16.22 -20.75
N GLY A 185 9.57 -15.15 -21.25
CA GLY A 185 8.83 -15.28 -22.52
C GLY A 185 9.74 -15.77 -23.65
N VAL A 186 10.93 -15.20 -23.72
CA VAL A 186 11.89 -15.61 -24.77
C VAL A 186 12.30 -17.07 -24.56
N GLU A 187 12.59 -17.44 -23.34
CA GLU A 187 13.00 -18.85 -23.06
C GLU A 187 11.87 -19.83 -23.37
N LEU A 188 10.67 -19.47 -23.12
CA LEU A 188 9.52 -20.35 -23.42
C LEU A 188 9.34 -20.49 -24.94
N SER A 189 9.49 -19.38 -25.65
CA SER A 189 9.38 -19.47 -27.12
C SER A 189 10.49 -20.35 -27.72
N GLU A 190 11.70 -20.22 -27.16
CA GLU A 190 12.80 -21.08 -27.63
C GLU A 190 12.53 -22.56 -27.32
N ALA A 191 12.05 -22.81 -26.14
CA ALA A 191 11.74 -24.22 -25.77
C ALA A 191 10.61 -24.76 -26.65
N ARG A 192 9.61 -23.92 -27.01
CA ARG A 192 8.49 -24.37 -27.88
C ARG A 192 9.03 -24.68 -29.29
N LEU A 193 9.93 -23.88 -29.75
CA LEU A 193 10.49 -24.12 -31.08
C LEU A 193 11.32 -25.42 -31.09
N GLN A 194 12.02 -25.66 -30.06
CA GLN A 194 12.80 -26.90 -29.96
C GLN A 194 11.89 -28.13 -29.91
N VAL A 195 10.82 -28.01 -29.17
CA VAL A 195 9.87 -29.15 -29.10
C VAL A 195 9.25 -29.37 -30.49
N GLU A 196 8.92 -28.28 -31.16
CA GLU A 196 8.32 -28.42 -32.51
C GLU A 196 9.34 -29.04 -33.49
N GLN A 197 10.58 -28.68 -33.36
CA GLN A 197 11.63 -29.26 -34.21
C GLN A 197 11.83 -30.75 -33.90
N LEU A 198 11.82 -31.07 -32.65
CA LEU A 198 11.96 -32.49 -32.28
C LEU A 198 10.73 -33.30 -32.70
N GLN A 199 9.55 -32.69 -32.62
CA GLN A 199 8.32 -33.37 -33.07
C GLN A 199 8.36 -33.58 -34.59
N GLN A 200 8.93 -32.66 -35.34
CA GLN A 200 9.06 -32.82 -36.80
C GLN A 200 10.13 -33.88 -37.13
N GLN A 201 11.15 -34.01 -36.36
CA GLN A 201 12.18 -35.05 -36.56
C GLN A 201 11.64 -36.45 -36.22
N VAL A 202 10.77 -36.48 -35.25
CA VAL A 202 10.15 -37.77 -34.91
C VAL A 202 9.14 -38.16 -36.00
N LEU A 203 8.49 -37.23 -36.60
CA LEU A 203 7.54 -37.52 -37.68
C LEU A 203 8.30 -37.93 -38.96
N LEU A 204 9.46 -37.38 -39.23
CA LEU A 204 10.30 -37.76 -40.38
C LEU A 204 11.00 -39.10 -40.14
N ALA A 205 11.29 -39.46 -38.93
CA ALA A 205 11.90 -40.77 -38.57
C ALA A 205 10.85 -41.87 -38.57
N LYS A 206 9.55 -41.51 -38.53
CA LYS A 206 8.46 -42.52 -38.54
C LYS A 206 7.98 -42.75 -39.97
N THR A 207 8.55 -42.14 -41.05
CA THR A 207 7.98 -42.38 -42.39
C THR A 207 9.12 -42.46 -43.41
N THR A 208 10.28 -43.18 -43.34
CA THR A 208 10.81 -43.47 -44.70
C THR A 208 12.14 -44.20 -44.57
N GLU A 209 12.24 -45.37 -43.87
CA GLU A 209 13.41 -46.16 -44.37
C GLU A 209 13.40 -47.54 -43.70
N ARG A 210 12.46 -47.87 -42.78
CA ARG A 210 12.58 -49.19 -42.12
C ARG A 210 11.36 -50.06 -42.48
N GLU A 211 10.28 -49.40 -43.06
CA GLU A 211 9.08 -50.21 -43.42
C GLU A 211 9.11 -50.55 -44.91
N GLN A 212 9.85 -49.82 -45.81
CA GLN A 212 9.96 -50.13 -47.26
C GLN A 212 11.15 -51.06 -47.51
N ALA A 213 12.15 -51.19 -46.60
CA ALA A 213 13.31 -52.11 -46.70
C ALA A 213 12.98 -53.49 -46.11
N LEU A 214 11.93 -53.53 -45.25
CA LEU A 214 11.51 -54.82 -44.66
C LEU A 214 10.42 -55.47 -45.53
N GLU A 215 9.75 -54.67 -46.42
CA GLU A 215 8.74 -55.23 -47.35
C GLU A 215 9.42 -55.70 -48.65
N GLU A 216 10.59 -55.16 -49.02
CA GLU A 216 11.37 -55.63 -50.19
C GLU A 216 12.22 -56.85 -49.85
N GLU A 217 12.59 -57.05 -48.57
CA GLU A 217 13.38 -58.21 -48.09
C GLU A 217 12.47 -59.40 -47.78
N ILE A 218 11.18 -59.17 -47.54
CA ILE A 218 10.19 -60.25 -47.31
C ILE A 218 9.68 -60.75 -48.66
N GLU A 219 9.72 -59.97 -49.76
CA GLU A 219 9.33 -60.41 -51.12
C GLU A 219 10.49 -61.14 -51.81
N ARG A 220 11.76 -60.88 -51.42
CA ARG A 220 12.94 -61.60 -51.94
C ARG A 220 13.11 -62.96 -51.25
N LEU A 221 12.70 -63.08 -49.95
CA LEU A 221 12.80 -64.35 -49.19
C LEU A 221 11.61 -65.27 -49.51
N LYS A 222 10.49 -64.77 -50.10
CA LYS A 222 9.34 -65.57 -50.57
C LYS A 222 9.59 -66.13 -51.97
N GLN A 223 10.46 -65.50 -52.85
CA GLN A 223 10.84 -65.97 -54.20
C GLN A 223 11.97 -67.00 -54.12
N GLN A 224 12.78 -67.04 -53.03
CA GLN A 224 13.86 -68.02 -52.81
C GLN A 224 13.33 -69.30 -52.15
N LEU A 225 12.14 -69.22 -51.51
CA LEU A 225 11.51 -70.40 -50.91
C LEU A 225 10.62 -71.12 -51.92
N ASN A 226 10.21 -70.54 -53.08
CA ASN A 226 9.44 -71.17 -54.18
C ASN A 226 10.38 -71.81 -55.21
N ASN A 227 11.73 -71.55 -55.18
CA ASN A 227 12.76 -72.12 -56.06
C ASN A 227 13.51 -73.28 -55.39
N ILE A 228 13.27 -73.53 -54.08
CA ILE A 228 13.89 -74.65 -53.34
C ILE A 228 12.83 -75.74 -53.10
N ALA A 229 11.54 -75.52 -53.51
CA ALA A 229 10.42 -76.51 -53.47
C ALA A 229 10.14 -77.03 -54.89
N ALA A 230 11.00 -76.70 -55.99
CA ALA A 230 10.90 -77.21 -57.37
C ALA A 230 12.24 -77.83 -57.79
N THR A 231 13.11 -78.39 -56.83
CA THR A 231 14.28 -79.21 -57.28
C THR A 231 14.50 -80.34 -56.28
N ASN A 232 13.45 -81.13 -56.03
CA ASN A 232 13.68 -82.48 -55.49
C ASN A 232 12.70 -83.47 -56.15
N ASN A 233 12.94 -83.80 -57.41
CA ASN A 233 12.46 -85.05 -58.04
C ASN A 233 13.43 -85.48 -59.15
N ILE A 234 14.49 -86.26 -58.79
CA ILE A 234 14.79 -87.45 -59.63
C ILE A 234 16.11 -88.05 -59.14
N ASN A 235 16.02 -88.98 -58.15
CA ASN A 235 17.05 -90.05 -58.30
C ASN A 235 16.61 -91.30 -57.53
N GLU A 236 15.71 -91.97 -58.13
CA GLU A 236 15.54 -93.41 -57.84
C GLU A 236 15.55 -94.21 -59.16
N ASP A 237 16.79 -94.72 -59.56
CA ASP A 237 16.67 -96.03 -60.26
C ASP A 237 18.06 -96.57 -60.60
N ILE A 238 18.74 -97.11 -59.66
CA ILE A 238 19.62 -98.30 -59.80
C ILE A 238 18.76 -99.56 -59.65
N LEU A 239 18.42 -100.28 -60.84
CA LEU A 239 18.46 -101.76 -60.69
C LEU A 239 17.85 -102.40 -61.94
N VAL A 240 18.73 -102.79 -62.99
CA VAL A 240 18.49 -104.19 -63.44
C VAL A 240 19.14 -104.36 -64.82
N GLN A 241 20.40 -105.13 -64.95
CA GLN A 241 20.28 -106.34 -65.82
C GLN A 241 21.67 -106.76 -66.30
N LYS A 242 22.29 -107.61 -65.52
CA LYS A 242 23.31 -108.63 -65.85
C LYS A 242 22.66 -110.03 -65.95
N ALA A 243 22.72 -110.68 -67.19
CA ALA A 243 23.33 -112.04 -67.24
C ALA A 243 23.10 -112.65 -68.62
N GLY A 244 24.18 -113.15 -69.32
CA GLY A 244 24.22 -114.64 -69.44
C GLY A 244 25.19 -115.04 -70.56
N ILE A 245 26.24 -115.99 -70.21
CA ILE A 245 26.22 -117.46 -70.40
C ILE A 245 27.67 -117.96 -70.39
N THR A 246 28.11 -118.89 -69.44
CA THR A 246 28.31 -120.27 -68.95
C THR A 246 29.33 -121.00 -69.83
N ALA A 247 30.67 -121.35 -69.30
CA ALA A 247 31.17 -122.73 -69.53
C ALA A 247 32.64 -122.79 -69.10
N THR A 248 32.97 -123.03 -67.76
CA THR A 248 33.97 -124.10 -67.50
C THR A 248 34.15 -124.26 -65.99
N ARG A 249 33.31 -124.84 -65.21
CA ARG A 249 32.82 -125.61 -64.05
C ARG A 249 33.79 -126.73 -63.67
N ILE A 250 35.17 -126.37 -63.38
CA ILE A 250 35.76 -127.19 -62.28
C ILE A 250 37.24 -126.80 -62.14
N HIS A 251 37.71 -125.49 -62.39
CA HIS A 251 38.85 -124.66 -61.98
C HIS A 251 38.39 -123.25 -61.62
N ALA A 252 37.03 -122.87 -61.47
CA ALA A 252 36.20 -121.69 -61.13
C ALA A 252 35.73 -121.76 -59.68
N THR A 253 35.91 -122.94 -58.96
CA THR A 253 35.36 -122.90 -57.59
C THR A 253 36.45 -122.44 -56.61
N GLN A 254 37.77 -122.58 -56.92
CA GLN A 254 38.87 -122.11 -56.04
C GLN A 254 39.29 -120.69 -56.44
N VAL A 255 39.28 -120.23 -57.72
CA VAL A 255 39.43 -118.84 -58.21
C VAL A 255 38.13 -118.06 -57.96
N ALA A 256 37.00 -118.66 -57.89
CA ALA A 256 35.71 -118.03 -57.53
C ALA A 256 35.64 -117.71 -56.02
N GLU A 257 36.25 -118.64 -55.23
CA GLU A 257 36.24 -118.34 -53.78
C GLU A 257 37.22 -117.20 -53.44
N LYS A 258 38.43 -117.16 -54.07
CA LYS A 258 39.38 -116.05 -53.86
C LYS A 258 38.89 -114.77 -54.56
N VAL A 259 38.26 -114.87 -55.68
CA VAL A 259 37.64 -113.70 -56.36
C VAL A 259 36.43 -113.22 -55.55
N GLU A 260 35.74 -114.13 -54.88
CA GLU A 260 34.63 -113.70 -54.00
C GLU A 260 35.15 -113.03 -52.71
N GLU A 261 36.25 -113.54 -52.17
CA GLU A 261 36.87 -112.88 -51.00
C GLU A 261 37.45 -111.52 -51.40
N PHE A 262 38.11 -111.45 -52.51
CA PHE A 262 38.62 -110.16 -53.01
C PHE A 262 37.46 -109.21 -53.32
N ARG A 263 36.41 -109.64 -53.91
CA ARG A 263 35.20 -108.81 -54.11
C ARG A 263 34.60 -108.34 -52.77
N ASP A 264 34.56 -109.27 -51.82
CA ASP A 264 34.04 -108.84 -50.49
C ASP A 264 34.98 -107.81 -49.85
N HIS A 265 36.29 -108.01 -50.03
CA HIS A 265 37.25 -107.04 -49.46
C HIS A 265 37.17 -105.70 -50.20
N LEU A 266 37.09 -105.74 -51.52
CA LEU A 266 36.93 -104.49 -52.29
C LEU A 266 35.61 -103.80 -51.96
N THR A 267 34.54 -104.53 -51.70
CA THR A 267 33.26 -103.91 -51.28
C THR A 267 33.39 -103.31 -49.87
N ALA A 268 34.15 -103.98 -49.05
CA ALA A 268 34.34 -103.43 -47.69
C ALA A 268 35.19 -102.15 -47.73
N ILE A 269 36.22 -102.15 -48.63
CA ILE A 269 37.06 -100.94 -48.74
C ILE A 269 36.24 -99.81 -49.37
N LEU A 270 35.47 -100.12 -50.35
CA LEU A 270 34.60 -99.08 -50.96
C LEU A 270 33.55 -98.58 -49.96
N ARG A 271 33.00 -99.44 -49.10
CA ARG A 271 32.08 -99.00 -48.04
C ARG A 271 32.80 -98.12 -47.01
N ASP A 272 33.99 -98.49 -46.70
CA ASP A 272 34.75 -97.68 -45.73
C ASP A 272 35.14 -96.33 -46.36
N THR A 273 35.51 -96.28 -47.65
CA THR A 273 35.83 -95.01 -48.32
C THR A 273 34.59 -94.12 -48.41
N TYR A 274 33.47 -94.73 -48.69
CA TYR A 274 32.22 -93.94 -48.66
C TYR A 274 31.93 -93.41 -47.24
N SER A 275 32.14 -94.21 -46.26
CA SER A 275 31.93 -93.74 -44.87
C SER A 275 32.92 -92.63 -44.51
N TYR A 276 34.14 -92.67 -44.95
CA TYR A 276 35.12 -91.60 -44.68
C TYR A 276 34.70 -90.31 -45.41
N GLU A 277 34.24 -90.45 -46.64
CA GLU A 277 33.78 -89.25 -47.37
C GLU A 277 32.57 -88.62 -46.67
N GLN A 278 31.72 -89.46 -46.08
CA GLN A 278 30.58 -88.90 -45.32
C GLN A 278 31.07 -88.18 -44.06
N LEU A 279 32.11 -88.76 -43.46
CA LEU A 279 32.64 -88.10 -42.25
C LEU A 279 33.33 -86.79 -42.61
N LEU A 280 34.01 -86.77 -43.75
CA LEU A 280 34.66 -85.52 -44.15
C LEU A 280 33.60 -84.44 -44.47
N ALA A 281 32.55 -84.85 -45.18
CA ALA A 281 31.45 -83.89 -45.46
C ALA A 281 30.80 -83.40 -44.16
N SER A 282 30.66 -84.34 -43.25
CA SER A 282 30.11 -83.92 -41.94
C SER A 282 31.08 -83.00 -41.20
N ASN A 283 32.32 -83.26 -41.23
CA ASN A 283 33.30 -82.36 -40.57
C ASN A 283 33.31 -80.98 -41.23
N GLU A 284 33.14 -80.95 -42.54
CA GLU A 284 33.11 -79.63 -43.20
C GLU A 284 31.86 -78.86 -42.80
N ARG A 285 30.75 -79.59 -42.67
CA ARG A 285 29.52 -78.90 -42.20
C ARG A 285 29.68 -78.39 -40.76
N LEU A 286 30.33 -79.19 -39.97
CA LEU A 286 30.51 -78.75 -38.57
C LEU A 286 31.47 -77.55 -38.51
N ASN A 287 32.43 -77.56 -39.34
CA ASN A 287 33.36 -76.41 -39.33
C ASN A 287 32.66 -75.14 -39.82
N GLU A 288 31.85 -75.29 -40.79
CA GLU A 288 31.08 -74.10 -41.23
C GLU A 288 30.14 -73.61 -40.12
N ASN A 289 29.54 -74.61 -39.43
CA ASN A 289 28.69 -74.20 -38.30
C ASN A 289 29.49 -73.52 -37.18
N ILE A 290 30.65 -74.00 -36.94
CA ILE A 290 31.47 -73.38 -35.87
C ILE A 290 31.86 -71.96 -36.31
N ALA A 291 32.15 -71.79 -37.58
CA ALA A 291 32.53 -70.43 -38.03
C ALA A 291 31.33 -69.48 -37.93
N ARG A 292 30.19 -69.99 -38.27
CA ARG A 292 28.98 -69.14 -38.11
C ARG A 292 28.72 -68.80 -36.64
N LEU A 293 28.88 -69.75 -35.77
CA LEU A 293 28.64 -69.48 -34.34
C LEU A 293 29.69 -68.49 -33.80
N GLN A 294 30.86 -68.53 -34.26
CA GLN A 294 31.89 -67.58 -33.78
C GLN A 294 31.57 -66.16 -34.26
N GLN A 295 31.09 -66.12 -35.44
CA GLN A 295 30.67 -64.79 -35.93
C GLN A 295 29.48 -64.24 -35.14
N GLU A 296 28.54 -65.11 -34.90
CA GLU A 296 27.40 -64.65 -34.07
C GLU A 296 27.86 -64.25 -32.66
N LYS A 297 28.79 -64.99 -32.15
CA LYS A 297 29.31 -64.63 -30.82
C LYS A 297 29.96 -63.23 -30.85
N ARG A 298 30.68 -62.89 -31.93
CA ARG A 298 31.33 -61.56 -32.00
C ARG A 298 30.27 -60.45 -32.12
N MET A 299 29.28 -60.72 -32.84
CA MET A 299 28.23 -59.69 -32.98
C MET A 299 27.50 -59.45 -31.66
N VAL A 300 27.27 -60.54 -30.99
CA VAL A 300 26.58 -60.39 -29.69
C VAL A 300 27.51 -59.66 -28.69
N GLU A 301 28.80 -59.94 -28.76
CA GLU A 301 29.74 -59.24 -27.85
C GLU A 301 29.77 -57.74 -28.16
N GLU A 302 29.71 -57.44 -29.45
CA GLU A 302 29.64 -56.00 -29.80
C GLU A 302 28.35 -55.37 -29.30
N ASP A 303 27.22 -56.07 -29.38
CA ASP A 303 25.95 -55.54 -28.84
C ASP A 303 26.02 -55.35 -27.33
N ILE A 304 26.72 -56.17 -26.65
CA ILE A 304 26.80 -56.06 -25.17
C ILE A 304 27.59 -54.81 -24.80
N VAL A 305 28.58 -54.56 -25.56
CA VAL A 305 29.38 -53.35 -25.23
C VAL A 305 28.53 -52.10 -25.47
N GLU A 306 27.79 -52.13 -26.56
CA GLU A 306 26.90 -50.97 -26.81
C GLU A 306 25.85 -50.82 -25.70
N LEU A 307 25.30 -51.93 -25.29
CA LEU A 307 24.29 -51.84 -24.21
C LEU A 307 24.93 -51.37 -22.91
N GLN A 308 26.14 -51.71 -22.73
CA GLN A 308 26.80 -51.22 -21.50
C GLN A 308 27.02 -49.70 -21.57
N HIS A 309 27.38 -49.25 -22.74
CA HIS A 309 27.55 -47.79 -22.87
C HIS A 309 26.21 -47.06 -22.66
N ILE A 310 25.19 -47.57 -23.23
CA ILE A 310 23.86 -46.95 -23.04
C ILE A 310 23.45 -47.00 -21.57
N ALA A 311 23.78 -48.04 -20.89
CA ALA A 311 23.44 -48.13 -19.46
C ALA A 311 24.22 -47.08 -18.64
N LYS A 312 25.47 -46.89 -19.04
CA LYS A 312 26.23 -45.86 -18.30
C LYS A 312 25.64 -44.47 -18.57
N GLU A 313 25.29 -44.21 -19.78
CA GLU A 313 24.68 -42.89 -20.09
C GLU A 313 23.35 -42.71 -19.35
N LYS A 314 22.61 -43.77 -19.32
CA LYS A 314 21.34 -43.70 -18.56
C LYS A 314 21.60 -43.38 -17.07
N GLN A 315 22.58 -43.97 -16.55
CA GLN A 315 22.89 -43.71 -15.13
C GLN A 315 23.31 -42.24 -14.93
N GLN A 316 24.07 -41.71 -15.81
CA GLN A 316 24.49 -40.31 -15.68
C GLN A 316 23.30 -39.36 -15.81
N LEU A 317 22.48 -39.71 -16.77
CA LEU A 317 21.30 -38.85 -16.92
C LEU A 317 20.37 -38.94 -15.69
N GLU A 318 20.30 -40.10 -15.10
CA GLU A 318 19.49 -40.24 -13.89
C GLU A 318 20.07 -39.41 -12.73
N GLU A 319 21.35 -39.37 -12.68
CA GLU A 319 21.95 -38.54 -11.59
C GLU A 319 21.69 -37.05 -11.85
N GLN A 320 21.79 -36.70 -13.11
CA GLN A 320 21.52 -35.29 -13.42
C GLN A 320 20.06 -34.93 -13.13
N PHE A 321 19.23 -35.86 -13.48
CA PHE A 321 17.81 -35.63 -13.18
C PHE A 321 17.58 -35.50 -11.66
N GLN A 322 18.23 -36.32 -10.91
CA GLN A 322 18.04 -36.22 -9.44
C GLN A 322 18.55 -34.89 -8.90
N LEU A 323 19.60 -34.44 -9.49
CA LEU A 323 20.14 -33.15 -9.01
C LEU A 323 19.17 -32.01 -9.35
N VAL A 324 18.73 -32.06 -10.58
CA VAL A 324 17.76 -31.01 -10.97
C VAL A 324 16.49 -31.12 -10.11
N ASN A 325 16.11 -32.30 -9.88
CA ASN A 325 14.91 -32.48 -9.03
C ASN A 325 15.14 -31.94 -7.60
N SER A 326 16.28 -32.25 -7.09
CA SER A 326 16.54 -31.72 -5.74
C SER A 326 16.58 -30.18 -5.75
N SER A 327 17.18 -29.67 -6.81
CA SER A 327 17.22 -28.18 -6.90
C SER A 327 15.81 -27.61 -7.05
N LEU A 328 14.99 -28.22 -7.85
CA LEU A 328 13.60 -27.76 -7.99
C LEU A 328 12.84 -27.87 -6.67
N GLU A 329 13.04 -28.92 -5.95
CA GLU A 329 12.36 -29.06 -4.64
C GLU A 329 12.80 -27.94 -3.68
N GLN A 330 14.05 -27.61 -3.76
CA GLN A 330 14.52 -26.50 -2.88
C GLN A 330 13.86 -25.18 -3.27
N LYS A 331 13.82 -24.99 -4.56
CA LYS A 331 13.18 -23.73 -4.99
C LYS A 331 11.69 -23.71 -4.64
N GLU A 332 11.06 -24.86 -4.78
CA GLU A 332 9.64 -24.93 -4.37
C GLU A 332 9.46 -24.64 -2.87
N ASN A 333 10.40 -25.14 -2.11
CA ASN A 333 10.28 -24.86 -0.66
C ASN A 333 10.53 -23.39 -0.35
N THR A 334 11.43 -22.83 -1.06
CA THR A 334 11.69 -21.40 -0.79
C THR A 334 10.48 -20.55 -1.21
N TRP A 335 9.87 -20.92 -2.34
CA TRP A 335 8.67 -20.18 -2.76
C TRP A 335 7.52 -20.38 -1.77
N LYS A 336 7.44 -21.53 -1.31
CA LYS A 336 6.37 -21.76 -0.30
C LYS A 336 6.60 -20.93 0.95
N GLU A 337 7.84 -20.83 1.35
CA GLU A 337 8.12 -20.01 2.56
C GLU A 337 7.84 -18.53 2.29
N LYS A 338 8.24 -18.07 1.08
CA LYS A 338 7.98 -16.65 0.76
C LYS A 338 6.48 -16.40 0.66
N LEU A 339 5.77 -17.33 0.08
CA LEU A 339 4.30 -17.16 0.00
C LEU A 339 3.65 -17.14 1.39
N GLN A 340 4.16 -17.97 2.24
CA GLN A 340 3.60 -17.95 3.62
C GLN A 340 3.93 -16.62 4.33
N ALA A 341 5.14 -16.15 4.10
CA ALA A 341 5.48 -14.86 4.73
C ALA A 341 4.61 -13.74 4.17
N PHE A 342 4.45 -13.76 2.90
CA PHE A 342 3.57 -12.76 2.29
C PHE A 342 2.14 -12.87 2.82
N GLU A 343 1.63 -14.05 2.95
CA GLU A 343 0.26 -14.23 3.51
C GLU A 343 0.18 -13.70 4.95
N SER A 344 1.22 -13.98 5.69
CA SER A 344 1.20 -13.47 7.09
C SER A 344 1.23 -11.93 7.08
N SER A 345 2.01 -11.35 6.18
CA SER A 345 2.03 -9.88 6.10
C SER A 345 0.68 -9.31 5.65
N LEU A 346 0.05 -9.95 4.74
CA LEU A 346 -1.29 -9.48 4.30
C LEU A 346 -2.31 -9.56 5.44
N THR A 347 -2.21 -10.62 6.17
CA THR A 347 -3.17 -10.74 7.30
C THR A 347 -2.93 -9.61 8.33
N LEU A 348 -1.68 -9.35 8.55
CA LEU A 348 -1.39 -8.28 9.53
C LEU A 348 -1.88 -6.92 8.99
N MET A 349 -1.61 -6.71 7.76
CA MET A 349 -2.06 -5.43 7.19
C MET A 349 -3.60 -5.35 7.20
N SER A 350 -4.22 -6.42 6.88
CA SER A 350 -5.70 -6.42 6.94
C SER A 350 -6.20 -6.13 8.36
N LYS A 351 -5.55 -6.65 9.33
CA LYS A 351 -5.97 -6.33 10.72
C LYS A 351 -5.74 -4.85 11.03
N GLN A 352 -4.67 -4.33 10.56
CA GLN A 352 -4.41 -2.90 10.86
C GLN A 352 -5.44 -2.01 10.16
N VAL A 353 -5.76 -2.46 8.96
CA VAL A 353 -6.76 -1.63 8.25
C VAL A 353 -8.11 -1.71 8.98
N HIS A 354 -8.45 -2.88 9.40
CA HIS A 354 -9.73 -2.98 10.13
C HIS A 354 -9.70 -2.14 11.41
N GLU A 355 -8.60 -2.17 12.11
CA GLU A 355 -8.51 -1.36 13.35
C GLU A 355 -8.62 0.14 13.03
N LYS A 356 -7.98 0.50 11.94
CA LYS A 356 -8.04 1.94 11.60
C LYS A 356 -9.46 2.33 11.15
N GLU A 357 -10.13 1.39 10.45
CA GLU A 357 -11.51 1.67 10.04
C GLU A 357 -12.43 1.83 11.27
N GLN A 358 -12.14 1.02 12.25
CA GLN A 358 -12.98 1.16 13.47
C GLN A 358 -12.70 2.50 14.17
N THR A 359 -11.47 2.83 14.16
CA THR A 359 -11.15 4.12 14.82
C THR A 359 -11.77 5.28 14.03
N ILE A 360 -11.75 5.13 12.76
CA ILE A 360 -12.36 6.21 11.95
C ILE A 360 -13.88 6.26 12.22
N ALA A 361 -14.48 5.09 12.25
CA ALA A 361 -15.92 5.09 12.55
C ALA A 361 -16.21 5.76 13.90
N GLU A 362 -15.34 5.58 14.85
CA GLU A 362 -15.57 6.22 16.16
C GLU A 362 -15.37 7.74 16.06
N PHE A 363 -14.45 8.13 15.23
CA PHE A 363 -14.23 9.58 15.10
C PHE A 363 -15.40 10.25 14.39
N ILE A 364 -15.94 9.50 13.43
CA ILE A 364 -17.10 10.08 12.72
C ILE A 364 -18.29 10.20 13.69
N ARG A 365 -18.47 9.25 14.50
CA ARG A 365 -19.58 9.35 15.48
C ARG A 365 -19.36 10.52 16.44
N GLU A 366 -18.15 10.65 16.90
CA GLU A 366 -17.89 11.75 17.83
C GLU A 366 -18.07 13.12 17.14
N LYS A 367 -17.64 13.19 15.92
CA LYS A 367 -17.84 14.44 15.15
C LYS A 367 -19.34 14.77 15.04
N ASP A 368 -20.09 13.78 14.70
CA ASP A 368 -21.55 14.04 14.59
C ASP A 368 -22.14 14.54 15.91
N GLU A 369 -21.62 13.99 16.96
CA GLU A 369 -22.13 14.47 18.26
C GLU A 369 -21.71 15.92 18.53
N LEU A 370 -20.55 16.23 18.20
CA LEU A 370 -20.07 17.60 18.46
C LEU A 370 -20.77 18.60 17.53
N SER A 371 -20.97 18.20 16.31
CA SER A 371 -21.72 19.09 15.38
C SER A 371 -23.12 19.38 15.92
N LEU A 372 -23.76 18.40 16.47
CA LEU A 372 -25.10 18.66 17.07
C LEU A 372 -25.00 19.63 18.24
N GLN A 373 -23.95 19.54 19.01
CA GLN A 373 -23.81 20.45 20.17
C GLN A 373 -23.53 21.88 19.69
N ILE A 374 -22.75 22.02 18.66
CA ILE A 374 -22.45 23.38 18.15
C ILE A 374 -23.76 24.01 17.63
N GLU A 375 -24.45 23.17 16.87
CA GLU A 375 -25.73 23.72 16.39
C GLU A 375 -26.62 24.19 17.55
N LEU A 376 -26.63 23.46 18.61
CA LEU A 376 -27.45 23.89 19.76
C LEU A 376 -26.89 25.19 20.38
N LEU A 377 -25.59 25.32 20.46
CA LEU A 377 -25.01 26.52 21.09
C LEU A 377 -25.20 27.74 20.17
N GLN A 378 -25.07 27.47 18.84
CA GLN A 378 -25.32 28.60 17.92
C GLN A 378 -26.76 29.11 18.05
N HIS A 379 -27.67 28.16 18.15
CA HIS A 379 -29.07 28.59 18.35
C HIS A 379 -29.23 29.36 19.66
N LYS A 380 -28.59 28.90 20.72
CA LYS A 380 -28.72 29.61 22.03
C LYS A 380 -28.07 30.98 21.95
N LEU A 381 -26.96 31.11 21.28
CA LEU A 381 -26.27 32.41 21.15
C LEU A 381 -27.16 33.39 20.36
N SER A 382 -27.70 32.87 19.32
CA SER A 382 -28.60 33.75 18.56
C SER A 382 -29.77 34.24 19.42
N GLU A 383 -30.34 33.37 20.21
CA GLU A 383 -31.44 33.81 21.11
C GLU A 383 -30.95 34.86 22.11
N ARG A 384 -29.73 34.69 22.60
CA ARG A 384 -29.21 35.67 23.58
C ARG A 384 -28.94 37.02 22.90
N GLU A 385 -28.39 36.91 21.70
CA GLU A 385 -28.14 38.17 20.99
C GLU A 385 -29.45 38.93 20.74
N GLN A 386 -30.41 38.17 20.36
CA GLN A 386 -31.72 38.83 20.17
C GLN A 386 -32.22 39.47 21.47
N LEU A 387 -32.09 38.77 22.52
CA LEU A 387 -32.53 39.34 23.81
C LEU A 387 -31.71 40.59 24.17
N SER A 388 -30.43 40.51 23.91
CA SER A 388 -29.57 41.67 24.24
C SER A 388 -29.98 42.89 23.41
N LYS A 389 -30.25 42.66 22.15
CA LYS A 389 -30.71 43.79 21.31
C LYS A 389 -32.02 44.37 21.83
N GLU A 390 -32.93 43.48 22.21
CA GLU A 390 -34.21 43.98 22.76
C GLU A 390 -33.97 44.77 24.05
N MET A 391 -33.02 44.39 24.84
CA MET A 391 -32.75 45.11 26.11
C MET A 391 -32.12 46.49 25.82
N ILE A 392 -31.24 46.48 24.84
CA ILE A 392 -30.62 47.78 24.48
C ILE A 392 -31.71 48.74 23.98
N LEU A 393 -32.57 48.20 23.14
CA LEU A 393 -33.66 49.07 22.66
C LEU A 393 -34.56 49.54 23.81
N ALA A 394 -34.87 48.68 24.72
CA ALA A 394 -35.67 49.09 25.90
C ALA A 394 -34.91 50.14 26.74
N MET A 395 -33.63 49.96 26.88
CA MET A 395 -32.84 50.94 27.66
C MET A 395 -32.81 52.28 26.94
N LYS A 396 -32.62 52.25 25.64
CA LYS A 396 -32.64 53.50 24.86
C LYS A 396 -34.00 54.20 24.97
N ASP A 397 -35.02 53.44 24.87
CA ASP A 397 -36.38 54.01 25.06
C ASP A 397 -36.54 54.65 26.44
N ILE A 398 -36.02 54.00 27.43
CA ILE A 398 -36.11 54.57 28.79
C ILE A 398 -35.27 55.86 28.85
N GLU A 399 -34.12 55.80 28.26
CA GLU A 399 -33.24 56.99 28.27
C GLU A 399 -33.91 58.15 27.55
N THR A 400 -34.51 57.90 26.44
CA THR A 400 -35.23 58.96 25.70
C THR A 400 -36.41 59.51 26.51
N ARG A 401 -37.16 58.67 27.17
CA ARG A 401 -38.27 59.15 28.03
C ARG A 401 -37.74 59.96 29.21
N PHE A 402 -36.59 59.52 29.77
CA PHE A 402 -36.01 60.29 30.88
C PHE A 402 -35.45 61.62 30.36
N ALA A 403 -34.84 61.66 29.22
CA ALA A 403 -34.35 62.91 28.63
C ALA A 403 -35.52 63.86 28.33
N HIS A 404 -36.64 63.34 27.88
CA HIS A 404 -37.85 64.16 27.68
C HIS A 404 -38.45 64.61 29.01
N PHE A 405 -38.32 63.85 30.00
CA PHE A 405 -38.77 64.27 31.35
C PHE A 405 -37.84 65.36 31.90
N ASN A 406 -36.58 65.35 31.67
CA ASN A 406 -35.62 66.38 32.13
C ASN A 406 -35.76 67.66 31.31
N HIS A 407 -36.12 67.57 30.02
CA HIS A 407 -36.41 68.75 29.19
C HIS A 407 -37.79 69.32 29.50
N ALA A 408 -38.73 68.62 29.90
CA ALA A 408 -40.05 69.11 30.35
C ALA A 408 -39.97 69.69 31.77
N THR A 409 -39.04 69.42 32.63
CA THR A 409 -38.82 70.01 33.98
C THR A 409 -37.86 71.19 33.87
N ALA A 410 -37.09 71.46 32.75
CA ALA A 410 -36.19 72.62 32.52
C ALA A 410 -36.92 73.69 31.73
N GLU A 411 -38.12 73.44 31.12
CA GLU A 411 -38.93 74.53 30.53
C GLU A 411 -40.08 74.91 31.46
N ALA A 412 -40.04 74.58 32.80
CA ALA A 412 -41.07 75.15 33.70
C ALA A 412 -40.39 75.93 34.81
N ALA A 413 -39.24 76.59 34.48
CA ALA A 413 -38.97 77.54 35.58
C ALA A 413 -39.04 78.98 35.04
N VAL A 414 -40.32 79.52 34.96
CA VAL A 414 -40.63 80.94 35.22
C VAL A 414 -41.31 81.06 36.59
N VAL A 415 -40.48 81.55 37.56
CA VAL A 415 -40.79 82.24 38.83
C VAL A 415 -41.69 83.45 38.54
N ASN A 416 -43.09 83.30 38.95
CA ASN A 416 -43.69 84.43 39.69
C ASN A 416 -44.87 83.94 40.54
N GLY A 417 -44.71 83.87 41.95
CA GLY A 417 -45.46 84.64 42.98
C GLY A 417 -46.64 83.84 43.51
N GLU A 418 -46.41 83.15 44.67
CA GLU A 418 -47.27 82.89 45.84
C GLU A 418 -47.87 81.47 45.77
N GLY A 419 -47.24 80.48 46.55
CA GLY A 419 -47.84 79.61 47.58
C GLY A 419 -48.80 78.59 46.97
N GLU A 420 -48.31 77.32 46.68
CA GLU A 420 -48.91 76.02 47.08
C GLU A 420 -48.86 75.05 45.88
N MET A 421 -47.93 74.09 45.92
CA MET A 421 -47.92 72.93 44.99
C MET A 421 -48.71 71.76 45.58
N GLN A 422 -50.02 71.62 45.32
CA GLN A 422 -50.88 70.42 45.31
C GLN A 422 -50.45 69.45 44.20
N TYR A 423 -49.94 68.17 44.68
CA TYR A 423 -49.65 66.98 43.86
C TYR A 423 -50.94 66.23 43.52
N ARG A 424 -51.65 66.40 42.33
CA ARG A 424 -52.37 65.18 41.87
C ARG A 424 -51.40 64.24 41.14
#